data_AF-A0A3L7VMT9-F1
#
_entry.id   AF-A0A3L7VMT9-F1
#
_cell.length_a   1.000
_cell.length_b   1.000
_cell.length_c   1.000
_cell.angle_alpha   90.00
_cell.angle_beta   90.00
_cell.angle_gamma   90.00
#
_symmetry.space_group_name_H-M   'P 1'
#
loop_
_entity.id
_entity.type
_entity.pdbx_description
1 polymer ?
#
loop_
_entity_poly.entity_id
_entity_poly.type
_entity_poly.pdbx_seq_one_letter_code
_entity_poly.pdbx_strand_id
1 'polypeptide(L)'
;MMHHAPIGPSAAVASRLLIVFASVLGVGADAASAASPPADMPHRVADDAAGGVQPHLVLGQPARFAEGQVPTDRVPVDDPARAIVHDPGGVVYEYRGLDPDARYTARLTFLSDHPSGPRFPRRVARIRVDDDVLADAIELPEDELLHRDVELRRDSYADDGAVVLRIEKVEGHNAVVSRVELWSDQEAAPADVALPPVFATGMVVQRDRPIPVWGWARPGQEVVVEIAGRRVAAQTGAAGRWQARLPPMPAGGPHELTVTGERRITLHDVLIGDVWICSGQSNMEMPLKQDKHFVAEQPEIDAPGIRLFRIPALWSAGPAARMIGTWRRYEKRHAAEFSAVGSTFGAELHRETGVPIGLVQAAIGGTPIENWTPGPVGHWYNGMLHPLLPFPIRGAIWYQGESNIESGANYRRQMEQLIGGWRREWGQGQFPFYFVQLAPFKHREDPTKLCVIWQAQLDSLQIPNTGMAVTTDIGEGDLHPPEKREVGRRLARWALAQTYGRATLVPSGPLPHHYEINGASVIVHFTHADGGLASRDGKPLDWFEVAGSDGRFVSAAAKIDGPSVVVSSPDVPEPVAVRLGWHQLAEPNLVNSAGLPASPFSLGDRPE
;
A
#
# COMPACT_ATOMS: atom_id res chain seq x y z
N MET A 1 -40.24 -27.13 39.64
CA MET A 1 -41.46 -26.38 40.03
C MET A 1 -40.99 -24.97 40.38
N MET A 2 -41.36 -23.97 39.56
CA MET A 2 -42.45 -23.00 39.82
C MET A 2 -42.07 -22.00 40.93
N HIS A 3 -41.70 -20.76 40.61
CA HIS A 3 -42.58 -19.57 40.36
C HIS A 3 -42.65 -18.67 41.62
N HIS A 4 -42.87 -17.35 41.58
CA HIS A 4 -43.14 -16.37 40.51
C HIS A 4 -42.45 -15.01 40.83
N ALA A 5 -42.46 -14.06 39.88
CA ALA A 5 -42.23 -12.61 40.07
C ALA A 5 -43.52 -11.86 39.61
N PRO A 6 -43.60 -10.53 39.39
CA PRO A 6 -42.74 -9.36 39.75
C PRO A 6 -43.57 -8.22 40.40
N ILE A 7 -43.13 -6.94 40.34
CA ILE A 7 -43.94 -5.71 40.02
C ILE A 7 -43.09 -4.41 40.11
N GLY A 8 -43.37 -3.40 39.25
CA GLY A 8 -42.79 -2.02 39.26
C GLY A 8 -43.73 -0.98 39.93
N PRO A 9 -43.80 0.33 39.54
CA PRO A 9 -43.18 1.06 38.42
C PRO A 9 -42.45 2.39 38.84
N SER A 10 -41.52 2.99 38.07
CA SER A 10 -41.64 4.13 37.08
C SER A 10 -41.77 5.59 37.61
N ALA A 11 -41.19 6.54 36.84
CA ALA A 11 -41.39 8.02 36.82
C ALA A 11 -40.86 8.90 38.01
N ALA A 12 -40.47 10.18 37.86
CA ALA A 12 -40.09 10.99 36.67
C ALA A 12 -39.39 12.36 37.01
N VAL A 13 -38.50 12.82 36.10
CA VAL A 13 -38.28 14.22 35.60
C VAL A 13 -37.83 15.40 36.53
N ALA A 14 -36.60 15.87 36.27
CA ALA A 14 -36.06 17.26 36.19
C ALA A 14 -36.25 18.30 37.33
N SER A 15 -35.25 19.11 37.71
CA SER A 15 -34.84 20.32 36.94
C SER A 15 -33.63 21.11 37.51
N ARG A 16 -32.90 21.81 36.61
CA ARG A 16 -32.18 23.12 36.73
C ARG A 16 -31.40 23.45 38.02
N LEU A 17 -30.06 23.56 37.96
CA LEU A 17 -29.24 24.70 37.46
C LEU A 17 -29.10 25.85 38.49
N LEU A 18 -27.86 26.16 38.88
CA LEU A 18 -27.46 27.49 39.34
C LEU A 18 -26.15 27.92 38.67
N ILE A 19 -26.03 29.21 38.37
CA ILE A 19 -24.88 29.85 37.71
C ILE A 19 -24.38 30.95 38.66
N VAL A 20 -23.07 31.21 38.68
CA VAL A 20 -22.50 32.48 39.18
C VAL A 20 -21.61 33.07 38.08
N PHE A 21 -21.78 34.38 37.84
CA PHE A 21 -21.20 35.18 36.76
C PHE A 21 -20.47 36.39 37.35
N ALA A 22 -19.35 36.81 36.75
CA ALA A 22 -18.89 38.21 36.56
C ALA A 22 -17.51 38.17 35.86
N SER A 23 -17.20 38.79 34.71
CA SER A 23 -17.55 40.14 34.15
C SER A 23 -16.79 41.26 34.85
N VAL A 24 -16.04 42.16 34.18
CA VAL A 24 -16.44 43.34 33.36
C VAL A 24 -15.12 44.00 32.86
N LEU A 25 -14.90 44.66 31.71
CA LEU A 25 -15.50 44.92 30.36
C LEU A 25 -14.28 45.37 29.46
N GLY A 26 -14.29 45.90 28.22
CA GLY A 26 -15.23 46.48 27.21
C GLY A 26 -14.53 47.69 26.52
N VAL A 27 -15.02 48.43 25.50
CA VAL A 27 -16.23 48.38 24.65
C VAL A 27 -15.90 49.12 23.31
N GLY A 28 -16.39 48.65 22.15
CA GLY A 28 -16.38 49.35 20.85
C GLY A 28 -16.83 48.41 19.71
N ALA A 29 -17.94 48.63 19.00
CA ALA A 29 -18.23 49.67 17.98
C ALA A 29 -17.59 49.33 16.61
N ASP A 30 -18.29 49.30 15.47
CA ASP A 30 -19.66 49.73 15.11
C ASP A 30 -20.29 48.85 14.00
N ALA A 31 -21.58 49.09 13.65
CA ALA A 31 -22.28 48.42 12.54
C ALA A 31 -23.26 49.34 11.77
N ALA A 32 -23.28 49.24 10.43
CA ALA A 32 -24.23 49.84 9.49
C ALA A 32 -23.98 49.26 8.09
N SER A 33 -24.91 49.13 7.13
CA SER A 33 -26.39 49.20 7.05
C SER A 33 -26.81 48.45 5.75
N ALA A 34 -28.06 48.27 5.29
CA ALA A 34 -29.43 48.66 5.66
C ALA A 34 -30.38 47.53 5.12
N ALA A 35 -31.73 47.55 5.13
CA ALA A 35 -32.76 48.50 5.53
C ALA A 35 -34.04 47.71 5.94
N SER A 36 -35.15 48.39 6.28
CA SER A 36 -36.42 47.76 6.70
C SER A 36 -37.67 48.40 5.99
N PRO A 37 -38.94 48.20 6.41
CA PRO A 37 -39.99 47.55 5.61
C PRO A 37 -41.13 48.50 5.20
N PRO A 38 -42.37 48.03 4.91
CA PRO A 38 -43.37 47.98 6.00
C PRO A 38 -44.50 46.89 5.90
N ALA A 39 -45.13 46.60 7.06
CA ALA A 39 -46.57 46.43 7.35
C ALA A 39 -47.50 45.50 6.47
N ASP A 40 -48.56 44.84 6.98
CA ASP A 40 -49.12 44.75 8.35
C ASP A 40 -49.95 43.44 8.61
N MET A 41 -50.46 43.33 9.84
CA MET A 41 -51.30 42.31 10.52
C MET A 41 -52.72 42.10 9.92
N PRO A 42 -53.54 41.05 10.27
CA PRO A 42 -53.69 40.51 11.65
C PRO A 42 -54.10 39.03 11.95
N HIS A 43 -53.69 38.59 13.16
CA HIS A 43 -54.40 37.80 14.19
C HIS A 43 -55.20 36.48 13.94
N ARG A 44 -54.64 35.40 14.55
CA ARG A 44 -55.22 34.50 15.60
C ARG A 44 -56.32 33.43 15.32
N VAL A 45 -55.89 32.17 15.60
CA VAL A 45 -56.49 31.18 16.55
C VAL A 45 -57.57 30.17 16.06
N ALA A 46 -57.47 28.95 16.62
CA ALA A 46 -58.42 27.82 16.71
C ALA A 46 -58.26 26.60 15.76
N ASP A 47 -57.65 25.56 16.34
CA ASP A 47 -58.16 24.17 16.51
C ASP A 47 -58.19 23.11 15.37
N ASP A 48 -57.92 21.87 15.84
CA ASP A 48 -58.31 20.52 15.42
C ASP A 48 -58.03 19.93 14.01
N ALA A 49 -57.00 19.08 14.00
CA ALA A 49 -57.06 17.63 13.79
C ALA A 49 -57.58 17.00 12.46
N ALA A 50 -56.79 16.03 11.98
CA ALA A 50 -57.18 14.86 11.20
C ALA A 50 -57.83 15.07 9.80
N GLY A 51 -56.99 15.21 8.77
CA GLY A 51 -57.37 15.03 7.36
C GLY A 51 -56.21 14.46 6.54
N GLY A 52 -56.28 13.18 6.16
CA GLY A 52 -55.19 12.52 5.42
C GLY A 52 -55.23 12.83 3.93
N VAL A 53 -54.12 13.35 3.38
CA VAL A 53 -53.90 13.51 1.94
C VAL A 53 -52.52 12.95 1.60
N GLN A 54 -52.44 12.00 0.67
CA GLN A 54 -51.15 11.56 0.14
C GLN A 54 -50.61 12.60 -0.86
N PRO A 55 -49.35 13.06 -0.72
CA PRO A 55 -48.71 13.84 -1.77
C PRO A 55 -48.37 12.92 -2.94
N HIS A 56 -48.96 13.17 -4.11
CA HIS A 56 -48.54 12.53 -5.35
C HIS A 56 -47.08 12.91 -5.68
N LEU A 57 -46.29 11.94 -6.14
CA LEU A 57 -44.91 12.19 -6.55
C LEU A 57 -44.88 13.04 -7.84
N VAL A 58 -44.62 14.34 -7.70
CA VAL A 58 -44.39 15.24 -8.83
C VAL A 58 -42.93 15.16 -9.25
N LEU A 59 -42.67 14.49 -10.38
CA LEU A 59 -41.33 14.45 -10.98
C LEU A 59 -40.96 15.82 -11.55
N GLY A 60 -40.08 16.54 -10.85
CA GLY A 60 -39.40 17.72 -11.39
C GLY A 60 -38.47 17.35 -12.55
N GLN A 61 -38.33 18.24 -13.53
CA GLN A 61 -37.39 18.02 -14.65
C GLN A 61 -35.94 17.97 -14.16
N PRO A 62 -35.05 17.20 -14.85
CA PRO A 62 -33.68 16.98 -14.39
C PRO A 62 -32.86 18.27 -14.41
N ALA A 63 -32.52 18.75 -13.20
CA ALA A 63 -31.51 19.79 -13.04
C ALA A 63 -30.13 19.24 -13.43
N ARG A 64 -29.41 19.96 -14.29
CA ARG A 64 -28.04 19.61 -14.67
C ARG A 64 -27.08 19.93 -13.51
N PHE A 65 -26.55 18.90 -12.89
CA PHE A 65 -25.43 18.99 -11.94
C PHE A 65 -24.18 18.28 -12.50
N ALA A 66 -23.02 18.58 -11.93
CA ALA A 66 -21.72 18.28 -12.53
C ALA A 66 -21.42 16.78 -12.62
N GLU A 67 -20.72 16.39 -13.69
CA GLU A 67 -20.25 15.03 -13.91
C GLU A 67 -19.14 14.67 -12.91
N GLY A 68 -19.45 13.81 -11.94
CA GLY A 68 -18.43 13.04 -11.22
C GLY A 68 -17.68 12.16 -12.23
N GLN A 69 -16.36 12.04 -12.11
CA GLN A 69 -15.54 11.40 -13.15
C GLN A 69 -15.87 9.90 -13.29
N VAL A 70 -16.56 9.58 -14.39
CA VAL A 70 -16.74 8.22 -14.89
C VAL A 70 -15.39 7.65 -15.32
N PRO A 71 -15.04 6.38 -14.98
CA PRO A 71 -13.89 5.70 -15.57
C PRO A 71 -14.07 5.59 -17.09
N THR A 72 -13.24 6.29 -17.86
CA THR A 72 -13.41 6.50 -19.32
C THR A 72 -13.07 5.28 -20.18
N ASP A 73 -12.96 4.10 -19.57
CA ASP A 73 -12.46 2.88 -20.19
C ASP A 73 -13.35 1.64 -20.01
N ARG A 74 -14.26 1.62 -19.05
CA ARG A 74 -15.26 0.54 -18.95
C ARG A 74 -16.32 0.68 -20.04
N VAL A 75 -16.83 -0.44 -20.55
CA VAL A 75 -18.00 -0.42 -21.42
C VAL A 75 -19.24 -0.24 -20.54
N PRO A 76 -20.04 0.83 -20.70
CA PRO A 76 -21.37 0.89 -20.12
C PRO A 76 -22.24 -0.14 -20.83
N VAL A 77 -23.00 -0.91 -20.07
CA VAL A 77 -24.14 -1.65 -20.64
C VAL A 77 -25.19 -0.61 -21.02
N ASP A 78 -25.63 -0.62 -22.28
CA ASP A 78 -26.63 0.34 -22.78
C ASP A 78 -27.91 0.34 -21.94
N ASP A 79 -28.60 1.49 -21.93
CA ASP A 79 -29.73 1.85 -21.06
C ASP A 79 -30.69 0.66 -20.80
N PRO A 80 -30.87 0.22 -19.53
CA PRO A 80 -31.61 -1.00 -19.21
C PRO A 80 -33.00 -1.04 -19.83
N ALA A 81 -33.44 -2.26 -20.18
CA ALA A 81 -34.71 -2.51 -20.86
C ALA A 81 -35.95 -2.36 -19.93
N ARG A 82 -36.12 -1.13 -19.43
CA ARG A 82 -37.09 -0.62 -18.43
C ARG A 82 -36.74 -1.00 -16.99
N ALA A 83 -37.00 -0.07 -16.06
CA ALA A 83 -37.36 -0.44 -14.69
C ALA A 83 -38.78 -1.04 -14.75
N ILE A 84 -38.91 -2.34 -14.49
CA ILE A 84 -40.10 -3.10 -14.90
C ILE A 84 -41.24 -2.99 -13.87
N VAL A 85 -40.93 -2.83 -12.58
CA VAL A 85 -41.94 -2.73 -11.50
C VAL A 85 -41.52 -1.72 -10.43
N HIS A 86 -42.43 -0.81 -10.09
CA HIS A 86 -42.43 -0.12 -8.79
C HIS A 86 -43.30 -0.94 -7.82
N ASP A 87 -42.66 -1.63 -6.88
CA ASP A 87 -43.32 -2.31 -5.77
C ASP A 87 -43.30 -1.34 -4.56
N PRO A 88 -44.37 -1.22 -3.74
CA PRO A 88 -44.27 -0.53 -2.44
C PRO A 88 -43.08 -0.98 -1.55
N GLY A 89 -42.50 -2.17 -1.79
CA GLY A 89 -41.27 -2.66 -1.15
C GLY A 89 -39.93 -2.21 -1.76
N GLY A 90 -39.85 -1.69 -2.98
CA GLY A 90 -38.56 -1.34 -3.60
C GLY A 90 -38.56 -1.04 -5.11
N VAL A 91 -37.34 -0.99 -5.68
CA VAL A 91 -37.10 -0.78 -7.12
C VAL A 91 -36.32 -1.97 -7.69
N VAL A 92 -36.74 -2.45 -8.86
CA VAL A 92 -36.09 -3.58 -9.55
C VAL A 92 -35.55 -3.13 -10.91
N TYR A 93 -34.26 -3.40 -11.14
CA TYR A 93 -33.57 -3.21 -12.41
C TYR A 93 -33.25 -4.58 -12.99
N GLU A 94 -33.59 -4.79 -14.26
CA GLU A 94 -33.34 -6.04 -14.97
C GLU A 94 -32.43 -5.79 -16.18
N TYR A 95 -31.31 -6.48 -16.22
CA TYR A 95 -30.35 -6.45 -17.33
C TYR A 95 -30.38 -7.82 -18.02
N ARG A 96 -30.31 -7.84 -19.35
CA ARG A 96 -30.41 -9.07 -20.16
C ARG A 96 -29.36 -9.09 -21.27
N GLY A 97 -28.94 -10.29 -21.68
CA GLY A 97 -27.96 -10.47 -22.74
C GLY A 97 -26.54 -10.11 -22.31
N LEU A 98 -26.23 -10.28 -21.03
CA LEU A 98 -24.88 -10.13 -20.51
C LEU A 98 -24.00 -11.33 -20.89
N ASP A 99 -22.69 -11.12 -20.98
CA ASP A 99 -21.69 -12.17 -21.25
C ASP A 99 -21.44 -13.00 -19.96
N PRO A 100 -21.79 -14.31 -19.91
CA PRO A 100 -21.66 -15.13 -18.71
C PRO A 100 -20.21 -15.54 -18.38
N ASP A 101 -19.24 -15.17 -19.22
CA ASP A 101 -17.79 -15.23 -18.92
C ASP A 101 -17.19 -13.86 -18.54
N ALA A 102 -17.95 -12.77 -18.64
CA ALA A 102 -17.54 -11.45 -18.16
C ALA A 102 -17.81 -11.24 -16.67
N ARG A 103 -17.07 -10.29 -16.08
CA ARG A 103 -17.44 -9.68 -14.79
C ARG A 103 -18.13 -8.36 -15.02
N TYR A 104 -19.02 -8.01 -14.10
CA TYR A 104 -19.78 -6.77 -14.13
C TYR A 104 -19.75 -6.08 -12.77
N THR A 105 -19.70 -4.75 -12.77
CA THR A 105 -19.85 -3.90 -11.58
C THR A 105 -21.09 -3.03 -11.74
N ALA A 106 -22.01 -3.06 -10.78
CA ALA A 106 -23.11 -2.11 -10.69
C ALA A 106 -22.72 -0.95 -9.76
N ARG A 107 -22.71 0.28 -10.28
CA ARG A 107 -22.54 1.52 -9.50
C ARG A 107 -23.90 2.08 -9.12
N LEU A 108 -24.16 2.14 -7.82
CA LEU A 108 -25.37 2.71 -7.23
C LEU A 108 -25.10 4.15 -6.79
N THR A 109 -25.98 5.08 -7.16
CA THR A 109 -25.93 6.48 -6.71
C THR A 109 -27.20 6.82 -5.93
N PHE A 110 -27.04 7.36 -4.71
CA PHE A 110 -28.14 7.66 -3.79
C PHE A 110 -28.42 9.17 -3.75
N LEU A 111 -29.70 9.55 -3.64
CA LEU A 111 -30.12 10.92 -3.35
C LEU A 111 -30.11 11.21 -1.85
N SER A 112 -29.44 12.29 -1.47
CA SER A 112 -29.55 12.90 -0.15
C SER A 112 -30.75 13.86 -0.12
N ASP A 113 -31.93 13.38 0.29
CA ASP A 113 -33.09 14.24 0.50
C ASP A 113 -32.77 15.35 1.51
N HIS A 114 -33.13 16.58 1.12
CA HIS A 114 -32.51 17.85 1.54
C HIS A 114 -33.05 18.37 2.92
N PRO A 115 -32.92 19.65 3.31
CA PRO A 115 -32.44 20.02 4.64
C PRO A 115 -33.55 20.13 5.71
N SER A 116 -33.13 20.45 6.94
CA SER A 116 -33.97 20.77 8.13
C SER A 116 -34.80 19.62 8.73
N GLY A 117 -34.10 18.70 9.41
CA GLY A 117 -34.68 17.74 10.36
C GLY A 117 -33.64 17.31 11.41
N PRO A 118 -34.05 16.77 12.58
CA PRO A 118 -33.11 16.26 13.58
C PRO A 118 -32.34 15.04 13.06
N ARG A 119 -31.05 14.94 13.45
CA ARG A 119 -30.11 13.95 12.93
C ARG A 119 -30.43 12.53 13.42
N PHE A 120 -30.60 11.60 12.48
CA PHE A 120 -30.67 10.16 12.72
C PHE A 120 -29.83 9.45 11.64
N PRO A 121 -29.13 8.34 11.97
CA PRO A 121 -28.35 7.59 10.99
C PRO A 121 -29.29 6.99 9.93
N ARG A 122 -29.12 7.41 8.66
CA ARG A 122 -29.93 6.89 7.55
C ARG A 122 -29.39 5.51 7.13
N ARG A 123 -30.06 4.42 7.53
CA ARG A 123 -29.92 3.10 6.88
C ARG A 123 -30.69 3.12 5.56
N VAL A 124 -30.06 2.80 4.45
CA VAL A 124 -30.54 3.26 3.14
C VAL A 124 -31.11 2.20 2.21
N ALA A 125 -30.51 1.01 2.14
CA ALA A 125 -31.02 -0.06 1.28
C ALA A 125 -30.58 -1.45 1.76
N ARG A 126 -31.39 -2.45 1.44
CA ARG A 126 -30.93 -3.82 1.20
C ARG A 126 -30.74 -4.00 -0.30
N ILE A 127 -29.63 -4.59 -0.71
CA ILE A 127 -29.32 -4.89 -2.11
C ILE A 127 -29.31 -6.40 -2.29
N ARG A 128 -30.14 -6.89 -3.22
CA ARG A 128 -30.10 -8.26 -3.72
C ARG A 128 -29.72 -8.29 -5.19
N VAL A 129 -29.03 -9.35 -5.59
CA VAL A 129 -28.93 -9.76 -6.99
C VAL A 129 -29.62 -11.12 -7.08
N ASP A 130 -30.63 -11.19 -7.92
CA ASP A 130 -31.64 -12.24 -7.97
C ASP A 130 -32.30 -12.47 -6.59
N ASP A 131 -31.87 -13.49 -5.84
CA ASP A 131 -32.31 -13.79 -4.47
C ASP A 131 -31.21 -13.57 -3.41
N ASP A 132 -29.94 -13.42 -3.81
CA ASP A 132 -28.79 -13.34 -2.91
C ASP A 132 -28.62 -11.93 -2.30
N VAL A 133 -28.53 -11.83 -0.97
CA VAL A 133 -28.33 -10.56 -0.25
C VAL A 133 -26.85 -10.18 -0.26
N LEU A 134 -26.47 -9.21 -1.08
CA LEU A 134 -25.09 -8.70 -1.15
C LEU A 134 -24.80 -7.65 -0.07
N ALA A 135 -25.81 -6.88 0.35
CA ALA A 135 -25.72 -5.97 1.48
C ALA A 135 -27.09 -5.81 2.17
N ASP A 136 -27.14 -6.02 3.48
CA ASP A 136 -28.39 -6.01 4.26
C ASP A 136 -28.73 -4.62 4.87
N ALA A 137 -27.70 -3.79 5.09
CA ALA A 137 -27.86 -2.37 5.40
C ALA A 137 -26.60 -1.57 4.99
N ILE A 138 -26.81 -0.43 4.34
CA ILE A 138 -25.78 0.61 4.13
C ILE A 138 -26.13 1.81 5.01
N GLU A 139 -25.17 2.28 5.79
CA GLU A 139 -25.23 3.57 6.48
C GLU A 139 -24.57 4.64 5.61
N LEU A 140 -25.23 5.80 5.44
CA LEU A 140 -24.66 6.96 4.74
C LEU A 140 -24.20 8.03 5.76
N PRO A 141 -23.04 8.68 5.53
CA PRO A 141 -22.67 9.91 6.23
C PRO A 141 -23.61 11.06 5.78
N GLU A 142 -23.66 12.14 6.56
CA GLU A 142 -24.74 13.14 6.44
C GLU A 142 -24.70 14.00 5.15
N ASP A 143 -23.54 14.15 4.50
CA ASP A 143 -23.26 15.29 3.60
C ASP A 143 -22.77 14.95 2.17
N GLU A 144 -22.78 13.68 1.72
CA GLU A 144 -22.19 13.27 0.41
C GLU A 144 -23.18 12.62 -0.57
N LEU A 145 -23.00 12.93 -1.87
CA LEU A 145 -23.52 12.13 -2.99
C LEU A 145 -22.74 10.81 -3.05
N LEU A 146 -23.23 9.80 -2.34
CA LEU A 146 -22.47 8.56 -2.15
C LEU A 146 -22.68 7.60 -3.34
N HIS A 147 -21.56 7.10 -3.88
CA HIS A 147 -21.53 6.01 -4.85
C HIS A 147 -21.14 4.69 -4.16
N ARG A 148 -21.80 3.58 -4.52
CA ARG A 148 -21.35 2.22 -4.15
C ARG A 148 -21.22 1.34 -5.38
N ASP A 149 -20.02 0.78 -5.56
CA ASP A 149 -19.73 -0.23 -6.56
C ASP A 149 -19.99 -1.62 -5.98
N VAL A 150 -20.76 -2.43 -6.70
CA VAL A 150 -21.16 -3.80 -6.32
C VAL A 150 -20.71 -4.74 -7.44
N GLU A 151 -19.75 -5.63 -7.15
CA GLU A 151 -19.32 -6.67 -8.09
C GLU A 151 -20.41 -7.75 -8.19
N LEU A 152 -20.89 -8.00 -9.41
CA LEU A 152 -21.81 -9.10 -9.70
C LEU A 152 -21.02 -10.40 -9.80
N ARG A 153 -21.53 -11.48 -9.18
CA ARG A 153 -20.87 -12.79 -9.21
C ARG A 153 -21.43 -13.66 -10.32
N ARG A 154 -20.66 -14.69 -10.69
CA ARG A 154 -20.99 -15.59 -11.82
C ARG A 154 -22.15 -16.55 -11.52
N ASP A 155 -22.38 -16.83 -10.25
CA ASP A 155 -23.54 -17.56 -9.71
C ASP A 155 -24.80 -16.68 -9.61
N SER A 156 -24.69 -15.36 -9.83
CA SER A 156 -25.80 -14.40 -9.87
C SER A 156 -26.21 -14.04 -11.30
N TYR A 157 -26.19 -15.04 -12.20
CA TYR A 157 -26.65 -14.96 -13.59
C TYR A 157 -27.63 -16.09 -13.87
N ALA A 158 -28.78 -15.78 -14.48
CA ALA A 158 -29.67 -16.80 -15.04
C ALA A 158 -29.06 -17.45 -16.31
N ASP A 159 -29.52 -18.65 -16.67
CA ASP A 159 -29.04 -19.41 -17.86
C ASP A 159 -29.19 -18.65 -19.19
N ASP A 160 -30.00 -17.59 -19.26
CA ASP A 160 -30.20 -16.71 -20.42
C ASP A 160 -29.36 -15.41 -20.38
N GLY A 161 -28.45 -15.26 -19.41
CA GLY A 161 -27.63 -14.07 -19.23
C GLY A 161 -28.40 -12.87 -18.67
N ALA A 162 -29.47 -13.11 -17.92
CA ALA A 162 -30.19 -12.09 -17.16
C ALA A 162 -29.63 -11.89 -15.74
N VAL A 163 -29.77 -10.66 -15.24
CA VAL A 163 -29.48 -10.21 -13.87
C VAL A 163 -30.66 -9.39 -13.36
N VAL A 164 -31.20 -9.75 -12.18
CA VAL A 164 -32.24 -8.97 -11.50
C VAL A 164 -31.65 -8.28 -10.26
N LEU A 165 -31.23 -7.02 -10.41
CA LEU A 165 -30.80 -6.20 -9.27
C LEU A 165 -32.04 -5.64 -8.56
N ARG A 166 -32.30 -6.12 -7.34
CA ARG A 166 -33.39 -5.62 -6.48
C ARG A 166 -32.83 -4.72 -5.40
N ILE A 167 -33.38 -3.52 -5.29
CA ILE A 167 -33.05 -2.55 -4.24
C ILE A 167 -34.26 -2.41 -3.33
N GLU A 168 -34.20 -3.07 -2.18
CA GLU A 168 -35.31 -3.19 -1.22
C GLU A 168 -35.24 -2.09 -0.17
N LYS A 169 -36.41 -1.53 0.15
CA LYS A 169 -36.57 -0.52 1.18
C LYS A 169 -36.44 -1.14 2.57
N VAL A 170 -35.46 -0.68 3.35
CA VAL A 170 -35.37 -1.04 4.77
C VAL A 170 -36.45 -0.31 5.55
N GLU A 171 -37.13 -1.02 6.46
CA GLU A 171 -38.30 -0.50 7.18
C GLU A 171 -37.97 0.78 7.97
N GLY A 172 -38.91 1.74 7.95
CA GLY A 172 -38.76 3.05 8.61
C GLY A 172 -37.88 4.08 7.88
N HIS A 173 -37.23 3.76 6.76
CA HIS A 173 -36.24 4.63 6.12
C HIS A 173 -36.65 5.06 4.70
N ASN A 174 -36.46 6.34 4.38
CA ASN A 174 -36.66 6.88 3.03
C ASN A 174 -35.31 7.25 2.42
N ALA A 175 -34.90 6.50 1.39
CA ALA A 175 -33.77 6.84 0.55
C ALA A 175 -34.07 6.37 -0.89
N VAL A 176 -33.60 7.15 -1.87
CA VAL A 176 -33.91 6.93 -3.28
C VAL A 176 -32.60 6.74 -4.03
N VAL A 177 -32.45 5.60 -4.72
CA VAL A 177 -31.41 5.43 -5.72
C VAL A 177 -31.83 6.21 -6.97
N SER A 178 -31.07 7.23 -7.33
CA SER A 178 -31.33 8.05 -8.53
C SER A 178 -30.84 7.38 -9.80
N ARG A 179 -29.77 6.58 -9.71
CA ARG A 179 -29.08 6.01 -10.86
C ARG A 179 -28.39 4.71 -10.49
N VAL A 180 -28.56 3.71 -11.34
CA VAL A 180 -27.76 2.48 -11.38
C VAL A 180 -27.04 2.46 -12.71
N GLU A 181 -25.72 2.27 -12.68
CA GLU A 181 -24.89 2.18 -13.89
C GLU A 181 -24.23 0.79 -13.89
N LEU A 182 -24.47 0.00 -14.93
CA LEU A 182 -23.85 -1.32 -15.07
C LEU A 182 -22.67 -1.24 -16.04
N TRP A 183 -21.51 -1.70 -15.56
CA TRP A 183 -20.25 -1.69 -16.30
C TRP A 183 -19.75 -3.12 -16.47
N SER A 184 -19.28 -3.50 -17.65
CA SER A 184 -18.45 -4.71 -17.78
C SER A 184 -16.99 -4.40 -17.48
N ASP A 185 -16.30 -5.35 -16.84
CA ASP A 185 -14.83 -5.36 -16.77
C ASP A 185 -14.22 -5.87 -18.09
N GLN A 186 -15.05 -6.32 -19.04
CA GLN A 186 -14.70 -6.34 -20.47
C GLN A 186 -14.56 -4.89 -20.95
N GLU A 187 -13.36 -4.51 -21.35
CA GLU A 187 -13.11 -3.30 -22.13
C GLU A 187 -13.46 -3.58 -23.60
N ALA A 188 -14.07 -2.61 -24.29
CA ALA A 188 -14.20 -2.66 -25.73
C ALA A 188 -12.79 -2.71 -26.33
N ALA A 189 -12.48 -3.77 -27.09
CA ALA A 189 -11.19 -3.92 -27.74
C ALA A 189 -10.89 -2.65 -28.55
N PRO A 190 -9.77 -1.96 -28.30
CA PRO A 190 -9.50 -0.68 -28.96
C PRO A 190 -9.45 -0.87 -30.47
N ALA A 191 -9.87 0.15 -31.20
CA ALA A 191 -10.04 0.07 -32.66
C ALA A 191 -8.77 -0.29 -33.44
N ASP A 192 -7.60 -0.27 -32.79
CA ASP A 192 -6.32 -0.84 -33.20
C ASP A 192 -5.44 -0.96 -31.92
N VAL A 193 -4.19 -1.41 -32.03
CA VAL A 193 -3.30 -1.74 -30.90
C VAL A 193 -3.21 -0.62 -29.84
N ALA A 194 -3.26 -1.03 -28.56
CA ALA A 194 -2.95 -0.22 -27.38
C ALA A 194 -2.02 -0.99 -26.41
N LEU A 195 -1.30 -0.24 -25.57
CA LEU A 195 -0.32 -0.75 -24.60
C LEU A 195 -0.59 -0.21 -23.19
N PRO A 196 -0.31 -0.97 -22.10
CA PRO A 196 -0.38 -0.45 -20.73
C PRO A 196 0.75 0.58 -20.47
N PRO A 197 0.55 1.56 -19.56
CA PRO A 197 1.46 2.71 -19.38
C PRO A 197 2.92 2.44 -19.00
N VAL A 198 3.29 1.20 -18.63
CA VAL A 198 4.70 0.81 -18.47
C VAL A 198 5.45 0.78 -19.80
N PHE A 199 4.75 0.57 -20.93
CA PHE A 199 5.34 0.69 -22.26
C PHE A 199 5.20 2.12 -22.78
N ALA A 200 6.18 2.95 -22.46
CA ALA A 200 6.24 4.35 -22.90
C ALA A 200 7.63 4.72 -23.44
N THR A 201 7.70 5.82 -24.19
CA THR A 201 8.97 6.48 -24.54
C THR A 201 9.74 6.82 -23.26
N GLY A 202 11.01 6.44 -23.18
CA GLY A 202 11.84 6.65 -22.00
C GLY A 202 11.71 5.59 -20.89
N MET A 203 11.21 4.38 -21.19
CA MET A 203 11.17 3.26 -20.24
C MET A 203 12.51 2.52 -20.09
N VAL A 204 12.66 1.76 -18.99
CA VAL A 204 13.67 0.67 -18.88
C VAL A 204 12.95 -0.67 -18.89
N VAL A 205 13.38 -1.59 -19.75
CA VAL A 205 12.98 -3.01 -19.74
C VAL A 205 14.11 -3.90 -19.23
N GLN A 206 13.76 -5.01 -18.59
CA GLN A 206 14.71 -5.88 -17.91
C GLN A 206 15.61 -6.68 -18.87
N ARG A 207 16.93 -6.53 -18.72
CA ARG A 207 17.98 -7.29 -19.40
C ARG A 207 18.05 -8.75 -18.94
N ASP A 208 18.75 -9.58 -19.71
CA ASP A 208 19.13 -10.96 -19.42
C ASP A 208 17.94 -11.93 -19.15
N ARG A 209 16.71 -11.49 -19.43
CA ARG A 209 15.47 -12.27 -19.28
C ARG A 209 14.59 -12.07 -20.52
N PRO A 210 13.72 -13.02 -20.91
CA PRO A 210 12.79 -12.81 -22.01
C PRO A 210 11.88 -11.61 -21.70
N ILE A 211 11.70 -10.71 -22.66
CA ILE A 211 10.95 -9.47 -22.44
C ILE A 211 9.54 -9.64 -23.03
N PRO A 212 8.51 -9.87 -22.20
CA PRO A 212 7.13 -9.86 -22.65
C PRO A 212 6.72 -8.41 -22.98
N VAL A 213 6.06 -8.26 -24.12
CA VAL A 213 5.35 -7.03 -24.49
C VAL A 213 3.92 -7.46 -24.77
N TRP A 214 2.96 -6.79 -24.15
CA TRP A 214 1.54 -7.16 -24.19
C TRP A 214 0.68 -5.91 -24.23
N GLY A 215 -0.59 -6.12 -24.57
CA GLY A 215 -1.59 -5.08 -24.60
C GLY A 215 -2.89 -5.58 -25.19
N TRP A 216 -3.60 -4.66 -25.83
CA TRP A 216 -4.89 -4.91 -26.45
C TRP A 216 -4.83 -4.57 -27.94
N ALA A 217 -5.68 -5.21 -28.73
CA ALA A 217 -5.84 -5.03 -30.17
C ALA A 217 -7.19 -5.66 -30.58
N ARG A 218 -7.53 -5.68 -31.87
CA ARG A 218 -8.77 -6.33 -32.33
C ARG A 218 -8.62 -7.86 -32.29
N PRO A 219 -9.65 -8.64 -31.91
CA PRO A 219 -9.57 -10.10 -31.88
C PRO A 219 -9.14 -10.69 -33.23
N GLY A 220 -8.18 -11.63 -33.21
CA GLY A 220 -7.60 -12.22 -34.43
C GLY A 220 -6.61 -11.33 -35.20
N GLN A 221 -6.28 -10.13 -34.70
CA GLN A 221 -5.26 -9.25 -35.30
C GLN A 221 -3.84 -9.77 -34.99
N GLU A 222 -2.97 -9.84 -36.00
CA GLU A 222 -1.53 -10.03 -35.77
C GLU A 222 -0.92 -8.72 -35.22
N VAL A 223 -0.08 -8.85 -34.20
CA VAL A 223 0.71 -7.75 -33.64
C VAL A 223 2.19 -8.11 -33.66
N VAL A 224 2.98 -7.26 -34.30
CA VAL A 224 4.43 -7.42 -34.46
C VAL A 224 5.17 -6.46 -33.54
N VAL A 225 6.02 -6.99 -32.67
CA VAL A 225 6.90 -6.22 -31.78
C VAL A 225 8.35 -6.30 -32.27
N GLU A 226 9.03 -5.17 -32.34
CA GLU A 226 10.44 -5.09 -32.72
C GLU A 226 11.22 -4.09 -31.86
N ILE A 227 12.41 -4.49 -31.39
CA ILE A 227 13.41 -3.63 -30.72
C ILE A 227 14.81 -4.17 -31.03
N ALA A 228 15.81 -3.29 -31.21
CA ALA A 228 17.23 -3.68 -31.37
C ALA A 228 17.50 -4.78 -32.43
N GLY A 229 16.72 -4.82 -33.52
CA GLY A 229 16.81 -5.87 -34.54
C GLY A 229 16.39 -7.26 -34.04
N ARG A 230 15.47 -7.33 -33.06
CA ARG A 230 14.76 -8.54 -32.62
C ARG A 230 13.27 -8.31 -32.86
N ARG A 231 12.67 -9.11 -33.75
CA ARG A 231 11.28 -9.02 -34.19
C ARG A 231 10.52 -10.29 -33.83
N VAL A 232 9.35 -10.16 -33.20
CA VAL A 232 8.46 -11.26 -32.80
C VAL A 232 7.02 -10.89 -33.13
N ALA A 233 6.24 -11.83 -33.66
CA ALA A 233 4.81 -11.68 -33.90
C ALA A 233 4.00 -12.40 -32.80
N ALA A 234 2.82 -11.89 -32.51
CA ALA A 234 1.82 -12.49 -31.64
C ALA A 234 0.42 -12.36 -32.29
N GLN A 235 -0.48 -13.26 -31.93
CA GLN A 235 -1.88 -13.23 -32.38
C GLN A 235 -2.78 -12.78 -31.23
N THR A 236 -3.79 -11.97 -31.55
CA THR A 236 -4.71 -11.41 -30.54
C THR A 236 -5.85 -12.38 -30.25
N GLY A 237 -6.05 -12.70 -28.97
CA GLY A 237 -7.10 -13.61 -28.51
C GLY A 237 -8.52 -13.02 -28.62
N ALA A 238 -9.53 -13.85 -28.35
CA ALA A 238 -10.94 -13.47 -28.44
C ALA A 238 -11.29 -12.23 -27.60
N ALA A 239 -10.76 -12.12 -26.38
CA ALA A 239 -10.92 -10.97 -25.49
C ALA A 239 -9.98 -9.78 -25.81
N GLY A 240 -9.54 -9.63 -27.06
CA GLY A 240 -8.71 -8.50 -27.52
C GLY A 240 -7.28 -8.43 -26.96
N ARG A 241 -6.85 -9.35 -26.08
CA ARG A 241 -5.52 -9.35 -25.46
C ARG A 241 -4.48 -10.10 -26.32
N TRP A 242 -3.25 -9.59 -26.36
CA TRP A 242 -2.11 -10.22 -27.05
C TRP A 242 -0.83 -10.12 -26.20
N GLN A 243 0.12 -11.03 -26.44
CA GLN A 243 1.46 -10.99 -25.83
C GLN A 243 2.52 -11.55 -26.79
N ALA A 244 3.52 -10.74 -27.12
CA ALA A 244 4.77 -11.17 -27.73
C ALA A 244 5.85 -11.37 -26.65
N ARG A 245 6.83 -12.25 -26.89
CA ARG A 245 7.99 -12.43 -26.00
C ARG A 245 9.29 -12.31 -26.79
N LEU A 246 9.96 -11.18 -26.61
CA LEU A 246 11.29 -10.94 -27.17
C LEU A 246 12.35 -11.79 -26.43
N PRO A 247 13.44 -12.20 -27.10
CA PRO A 247 14.51 -12.94 -26.45
C PRO A 247 15.25 -12.09 -25.41
N PRO A 248 15.98 -12.72 -24.46
CA PRO A 248 16.92 -12.04 -23.59
C PRO A 248 17.92 -11.17 -24.37
N MET A 249 18.18 -9.98 -23.85
CA MET A 249 19.15 -9.03 -24.41
C MET A 249 20.01 -8.43 -23.28
N PRO A 250 21.29 -8.10 -23.54
CA PRO A 250 22.17 -7.46 -22.55
C PRO A 250 21.77 -6.01 -22.29
N ALA A 251 22.41 -5.37 -21.30
CA ALA A 251 22.25 -3.95 -21.04
C ALA A 251 22.59 -3.09 -22.28
N GLY A 252 21.82 -2.03 -22.54
CA GLY A 252 22.03 -1.16 -23.69
C GLY A 252 20.92 -0.16 -23.97
N GLY A 253 21.01 0.49 -25.14
CA GLY A 253 20.12 1.54 -25.60
C GLY A 253 20.77 2.93 -25.63
N PRO A 254 20.00 4.00 -25.93
CA PRO A 254 18.58 3.98 -26.25
C PRO A 254 18.27 3.23 -27.55
N HIS A 255 17.13 2.55 -27.56
CA HIS A 255 16.55 1.90 -28.72
C HIS A 255 15.16 2.48 -29.03
N GLU A 256 14.67 2.20 -30.22
CA GLU A 256 13.24 2.28 -30.52
C GLU A 256 12.62 0.89 -30.32
N LEU A 257 11.50 0.84 -29.59
CA LEU A 257 10.61 -0.31 -29.57
C LEU A 257 9.38 0.06 -30.40
N THR A 258 9.07 -0.74 -31.41
CA THR A 258 7.88 -0.53 -32.24
C THR A 258 6.92 -1.69 -32.12
N VAL A 259 5.63 -1.37 -32.05
CA VAL A 259 4.52 -2.33 -31.99
C VAL A 259 3.59 -2.02 -33.15
N THR A 260 3.41 -2.98 -34.05
CA THR A 260 2.71 -2.79 -35.33
C THR A 260 1.54 -3.75 -35.41
N GLY A 261 0.33 -3.19 -35.42
CA GLY A 261 -0.88 -3.88 -35.86
C GLY A 261 -1.29 -3.32 -37.21
N GLU A 262 -2.44 -2.65 -37.29
CA GLU A 262 -2.81 -1.87 -38.49
C GLU A 262 -2.12 -0.52 -38.53
N ARG A 263 -1.90 0.11 -37.36
CA ARG A 263 -0.99 1.25 -37.20
C ARG A 263 0.25 0.81 -36.43
N ARG A 264 1.29 1.64 -36.49
CA ARG A 264 2.56 1.47 -35.79
C ARG A 264 2.65 2.43 -34.62
N ILE A 265 2.77 1.89 -33.40
CA ILE A 265 3.27 2.61 -32.24
C ILE A 265 4.80 2.54 -32.28
N THR A 266 5.47 3.68 -32.08
CA THR A 266 6.91 3.76 -31.84
C THR A 266 7.15 4.38 -30.47
N LEU A 267 7.92 3.70 -29.63
CA LEU A 267 8.41 4.18 -28.35
C LEU A 267 9.92 4.42 -28.49
N HIS A 268 10.36 5.65 -28.24
CA HIS A 268 11.77 6.04 -28.33
C HIS A 268 12.44 5.99 -26.94
N ASP A 269 13.76 6.20 -26.86
CA ASP A 269 14.50 6.25 -25.58
C ASP A 269 14.32 4.99 -24.70
N VAL A 270 14.11 3.82 -25.32
CA VAL A 270 13.92 2.55 -24.60
C VAL A 270 15.28 1.99 -24.20
N LEU A 271 15.50 1.85 -22.89
CA LEU A 271 16.72 1.29 -22.34
C LEU A 271 16.51 -0.18 -21.95
N ILE A 272 17.54 -1.00 -22.14
CA ILE A 272 17.60 -2.39 -21.65
C ILE A 272 18.54 -2.37 -20.44
N GLY A 273 18.05 -2.77 -19.27
CA GLY A 273 18.70 -2.49 -17.98
C GLY A 273 18.15 -3.34 -16.84
N ASP A 274 18.34 -2.92 -15.60
CA ASP A 274 17.80 -3.62 -14.42
C ASP A 274 16.65 -2.84 -13.78
N VAL A 275 15.52 -3.53 -13.58
CA VAL A 275 14.28 -2.95 -13.06
C VAL A 275 14.06 -3.40 -11.62
N TRP A 276 13.90 -2.46 -10.70
CA TRP A 276 13.73 -2.70 -9.27
C TRP A 276 12.44 -2.08 -8.74
N ILE A 277 11.67 -2.85 -7.98
CA ILE A 277 10.49 -2.35 -7.26
C ILE A 277 10.94 -1.69 -5.95
N CYS A 278 10.44 -0.48 -5.65
CA CYS A 278 10.66 0.26 -4.42
C CYS A 278 9.34 0.35 -3.66
N SER A 279 9.16 -0.45 -2.60
CA SER A 279 7.86 -0.64 -1.94
C SER A 279 7.92 -0.66 -0.41
N GLY A 280 6.75 -0.69 0.22
CA GLY A 280 6.56 -0.55 1.67
C GLY A 280 5.67 0.64 2.01
N GLN A 281 5.99 1.32 3.12
CA GLN A 281 5.19 2.46 3.61
C GLN A 281 5.93 3.81 3.49
N SER A 282 5.56 4.79 4.31
CA SER A 282 6.02 6.19 4.24
C SER A 282 7.54 6.32 4.19
N ASN A 283 8.30 5.50 4.92
CA ASN A 283 9.76 5.54 4.90
C ASN A 283 10.41 5.06 3.59
N MET A 284 9.68 4.31 2.73
CA MET A 284 10.03 4.13 1.32
C MET A 284 9.44 5.24 0.43
N GLU A 285 8.20 5.68 0.70
CA GLU A 285 7.51 6.67 -0.14
C GLU A 285 8.19 8.05 -0.15
N MET A 286 8.78 8.44 0.98
CA MET A 286 9.31 9.78 1.23
C MET A 286 10.26 10.27 0.13
N PRO A 287 9.99 11.44 -0.49
CA PRO A 287 10.75 11.95 -1.61
C PRO A 287 12.16 12.43 -1.24
N LEU A 288 13.10 12.35 -2.18
CA LEU A 288 14.52 12.70 -1.98
C LEU A 288 14.74 14.11 -1.40
N LYS A 289 13.85 15.07 -1.68
CA LYS A 289 13.89 16.43 -1.10
C LYS A 289 13.68 16.52 0.42
N GLN A 290 13.30 15.42 1.07
CA GLN A 290 13.14 15.33 2.53
C GLN A 290 14.32 14.66 3.24
N ASP A 291 15.36 14.25 2.51
CA ASP A 291 16.61 13.79 3.10
C ASP A 291 17.42 14.96 3.68
N LYS A 292 18.02 14.80 4.87
CA LYS A 292 18.76 15.87 5.55
C LYS A 292 20.00 16.37 4.79
N HIS A 293 20.53 15.57 3.86
CA HIS A 293 21.64 15.93 2.98
C HIS A 293 21.18 16.24 1.55
N PHE A 294 19.91 16.56 1.33
CA PHE A 294 19.43 16.92 0.01
C PHE A 294 19.97 18.29 -0.43
N VAL A 295 20.69 18.29 -1.56
CA VAL A 295 21.08 19.50 -2.28
C VAL A 295 20.74 19.28 -3.74
N ALA A 296 19.89 20.14 -4.30
CA ALA A 296 19.34 19.98 -5.65
C ALA A 296 20.37 20.07 -6.79
N GLU A 297 21.65 20.31 -6.49
CA GLU A 297 22.74 20.41 -7.47
C GLU A 297 23.77 19.27 -7.40
N GLN A 298 23.44 18.18 -6.70
CA GLN A 298 24.30 17.00 -6.56
C GLN A 298 24.61 16.32 -7.92
N PRO A 299 25.88 16.02 -8.24
CA PRO A 299 26.30 15.43 -9.51
C PRO A 299 25.89 13.97 -9.69
N GLU A 300 25.48 13.29 -8.63
CA GLU A 300 24.81 11.98 -8.66
C GLU A 300 23.34 12.05 -9.13
N ILE A 301 22.79 13.25 -9.34
CA ILE A 301 21.49 13.52 -9.96
C ILE A 301 21.71 13.92 -11.45
N ASP A 302 20.68 13.87 -12.29
CA ASP A 302 20.73 14.06 -13.75
C ASP A 302 21.39 12.90 -14.53
N ALA A 303 21.51 11.71 -13.93
CA ALA A 303 22.09 10.51 -14.56
C ALA A 303 21.19 9.94 -15.69
N PRO A 304 21.60 10.03 -16.98
CA PRO A 304 20.73 9.73 -18.12
C PRO A 304 20.51 8.23 -18.38
N GLY A 305 21.15 7.33 -17.61
CA GLY A 305 20.88 5.90 -17.62
C GLY A 305 19.77 5.45 -16.65
N ILE A 306 19.26 6.35 -15.79
CA ILE A 306 18.25 6.01 -14.78
C ILE A 306 16.86 6.52 -15.22
N ARG A 307 15.81 5.73 -14.98
CA ARG A 307 14.40 6.11 -15.17
C ARG A 307 13.58 5.78 -13.93
N LEU A 308 12.60 6.63 -13.67
CA LEU A 308 11.68 6.58 -12.54
C LEU A 308 10.27 6.27 -13.05
N PHE A 309 9.59 5.27 -12.50
CA PHE A 309 8.17 5.01 -12.71
C PHE A 309 7.47 5.10 -11.36
N ARG A 310 6.72 6.18 -11.12
CA ARG A 310 5.86 6.27 -9.94
C ARG A 310 4.49 5.72 -10.29
N ILE A 311 4.04 4.72 -9.52
CA ILE A 311 2.67 4.23 -9.54
C ILE A 311 1.88 5.10 -8.54
N PRO A 312 0.86 5.86 -8.97
CA PRO A 312 -0.01 6.59 -8.04
C PRO A 312 -0.78 5.63 -7.13
N ALA A 313 -1.25 6.13 -5.99
CA ALA A 313 -2.06 5.36 -5.06
C ALA A 313 -3.32 4.82 -5.76
N LEU A 314 -3.41 3.49 -5.89
CA LEU A 314 -4.59 2.79 -6.39
C LEU A 314 -4.92 1.62 -5.46
N TRP A 315 -6.03 1.74 -4.74
CA TRP A 315 -6.60 0.67 -3.93
C TRP A 315 -7.51 -0.20 -4.80
N SER A 316 -7.49 -1.52 -4.63
CA SER A 316 -8.43 -2.42 -5.31
C SER A 316 -8.83 -3.61 -4.45
N ALA A 317 -10.11 -3.98 -4.48
CA ALA A 317 -10.63 -5.15 -3.77
C ALA A 317 -9.99 -6.44 -4.29
N GLY A 318 -10.00 -6.62 -5.61
CA GLY A 318 -9.33 -7.73 -6.32
C GLY A 318 -8.28 -7.25 -7.32
N PRO A 319 -7.54 -8.17 -7.95
CA PRO A 319 -6.48 -7.86 -8.91
C PRO A 319 -6.94 -6.92 -10.05
N ALA A 320 -6.39 -5.70 -10.11
CA ALA A 320 -6.81 -4.71 -11.09
C ALA A 320 -6.31 -5.08 -12.51
N ALA A 321 -7.12 -4.77 -13.52
CA ALA A 321 -6.85 -5.10 -14.93
C ALA A 321 -5.95 -4.08 -15.64
N ARG A 322 -5.87 -2.84 -15.12
CA ARG A 322 -5.11 -1.73 -15.71
C ARG A 322 -4.13 -1.12 -14.73
N MET A 323 -2.99 -0.70 -15.27
CA MET A 323 -1.92 -0.01 -14.56
C MET A 323 -2.00 1.49 -14.81
N ILE A 324 -1.69 2.27 -13.78
CA ILE A 324 -1.47 3.72 -13.87
C ILE A 324 -0.03 4.07 -13.47
N GLY A 325 0.54 5.10 -14.10
CA GLY A 325 1.91 5.55 -13.84
C GLY A 325 2.52 6.27 -15.03
N THR A 326 3.65 6.95 -14.83
CA THR A 326 4.44 7.55 -15.93
C THR A 326 5.93 7.34 -15.70
N TRP A 327 6.65 7.02 -16.78
CA TRP A 327 8.11 7.06 -16.78
C TRP A 327 8.61 8.51 -16.81
N ARG A 328 9.67 8.78 -16.04
CA ARG A 328 10.39 10.05 -15.98
C ARG A 328 11.89 9.78 -16.00
N ARG A 329 12.65 10.71 -16.60
CA ARG A 329 14.12 10.72 -16.50
C ARG A 329 14.55 11.12 -15.10
N TYR A 330 15.64 10.55 -14.61
CA TYR A 330 16.23 10.85 -13.31
C TYR A 330 16.94 12.22 -13.31
N GLU A 331 16.14 13.27 -13.47
CA GLU A 331 16.52 14.68 -13.51
C GLU A 331 16.21 15.32 -12.16
N LYS A 332 16.90 16.40 -11.77
CA LYS A 332 16.72 17.16 -10.51
C LYS A 332 15.27 17.27 -10.03
N ARG A 333 14.39 17.77 -10.89
CA ARG A 333 12.94 17.95 -10.63
C ARG A 333 12.14 16.67 -10.37
N HIS A 334 12.57 15.52 -10.90
CA HIS A 334 11.88 14.24 -10.75
C HIS A 334 12.49 13.41 -9.62
N ALA A 335 13.82 13.40 -9.50
CA ALA A 335 14.54 12.77 -8.40
C ALA A 335 14.09 13.36 -7.05
N ALA A 336 13.97 14.68 -6.96
CA ALA A 336 13.49 15.40 -5.77
C ALA A 336 12.08 14.97 -5.30
N GLU A 337 11.24 14.41 -6.17
CA GLU A 337 9.84 14.01 -5.90
C GLU A 337 9.63 12.49 -5.83
N PHE A 338 10.71 11.71 -5.91
CA PHE A 338 10.71 10.24 -5.90
C PHE A 338 11.43 9.73 -4.65
N SER A 339 11.08 8.51 -4.21
CA SER A 339 11.66 7.81 -3.05
C SER A 339 13.15 8.13 -2.83
N ALA A 340 13.48 8.69 -1.67
CA ALA A 340 14.86 9.02 -1.30
C ALA A 340 15.76 7.77 -1.26
N VAL A 341 15.20 6.70 -0.67
CA VAL A 341 15.83 5.38 -0.55
C VAL A 341 16.01 4.75 -1.93
N GLY A 342 14.95 4.70 -2.74
CA GLY A 342 14.98 4.12 -4.09
C GLY A 342 15.88 4.88 -5.06
N SER A 343 15.83 6.21 -5.05
CA SER A 343 16.69 7.09 -5.86
C SER A 343 18.17 6.82 -5.57
N THR A 344 18.55 6.79 -4.30
CA THR A 344 19.95 6.55 -3.89
C THR A 344 20.38 5.13 -4.22
N PHE A 345 19.53 4.13 -3.97
CA PHE A 345 19.77 2.74 -4.34
C PHE A 345 20.07 2.58 -5.83
N GLY A 346 19.23 3.15 -6.71
CA GLY A 346 19.43 3.10 -8.15
C GLY A 346 20.63 3.90 -8.64
N ALA A 347 20.93 5.05 -8.02
CA ALA A 347 22.12 5.85 -8.32
C ALA A 347 23.41 5.09 -8.01
N GLU A 348 23.53 4.45 -6.84
CA GLU A 348 24.69 3.65 -6.49
C GLU A 348 24.85 2.43 -7.41
N LEU A 349 23.75 1.73 -7.74
CA LEU A 349 23.79 0.62 -8.72
C LEU A 349 24.25 1.08 -10.11
N HIS A 350 23.73 2.20 -10.61
CA HIS A 350 24.13 2.73 -11.91
C HIS A 350 25.61 3.15 -11.91
N ARG A 351 26.05 3.86 -10.85
CA ARG A 351 27.44 4.34 -10.67
C ARG A 351 28.46 3.19 -10.60
N GLU A 352 28.11 2.08 -9.97
CA GLU A 352 29.01 0.93 -9.75
C GLU A 352 28.96 -0.14 -10.86
N THR A 353 28.05 -0.03 -11.83
CA THR A 353 27.86 -1.07 -12.88
C THR A 353 27.75 -0.54 -14.30
N GLY A 354 27.43 0.75 -14.50
CA GLY A 354 27.11 1.34 -15.79
C GLY A 354 25.77 0.87 -16.41
N VAL A 355 25.08 -0.10 -15.81
CA VAL A 355 23.83 -0.67 -16.32
C VAL A 355 22.69 0.35 -16.16
N PRO A 356 21.83 0.57 -17.18
CA PRO A 356 20.63 1.40 -17.01
C PRO A 356 19.70 0.87 -15.91
N ILE A 357 19.12 1.75 -15.09
CA ILE A 357 18.29 1.35 -13.94
C ILE A 357 16.86 1.90 -14.09
N GLY A 358 15.86 1.02 -13.99
CA GLY A 358 14.46 1.38 -13.85
C GLY A 358 14.01 1.24 -12.40
N LEU A 359 13.56 2.33 -11.77
CA LEU A 359 13.03 2.33 -10.39
C LEU A 359 11.51 2.45 -10.42
N VAL A 360 10.80 1.47 -9.88
CA VAL A 360 9.33 1.44 -9.83
C VAL A 360 8.86 1.71 -8.39
N GLN A 361 8.40 2.93 -8.09
CA GLN A 361 7.87 3.27 -6.77
C GLN A 361 6.40 2.87 -6.64
N ALA A 362 6.13 2.00 -5.67
CA ALA A 362 4.80 1.61 -5.21
C ALA A 362 4.83 1.41 -3.68
N ALA A 363 4.73 2.52 -2.94
CA ALA A 363 4.77 2.57 -1.48
C ALA A 363 3.76 3.62 -0.99
N ILE A 364 3.09 3.37 0.14
CA ILE A 364 2.00 4.22 0.68
C ILE A 364 2.12 4.35 2.19
N GLY A 365 2.15 5.59 2.69
CA GLY A 365 2.16 5.91 4.13
C GLY A 365 1.14 5.15 4.97
N GLY A 366 1.58 4.67 6.14
CA GLY A 366 0.73 4.01 7.14
C GLY A 366 0.24 2.59 6.82
N THR A 367 0.57 2.03 5.66
CA THR A 367 0.05 0.71 5.24
C THR A 367 0.78 -0.48 5.89
N PRO A 368 0.05 -1.51 6.35
CA PRO A 368 0.65 -2.73 6.90
C PRO A 368 0.93 -3.79 5.80
N ILE A 369 1.85 -4.73 6.08
CA ILE A 369 2.36 -5.74 5.13
C ILE A 369 1.29 -6.59 4.44
N GLU A 370 0.17 -6.83 5.12
CA GLU A 370 -0.98 -7.59 4.63
C GLU A 370 -1.57 -6.95 3.36
N ASN A 371 -1.55 -5.62 3.24
CA ASN A 371 -2.09 -4.90 2.08
C ASN A 371 -1.17 -4.98 0.84
N TRP A 372 0.07 -5.42 1.03
CA TRP A 372 1.07 -5.63 -0.03
C TRP A 372 1.27 -7.11 -0.37
N THR A 373 0.63 -8.00 0.37
CA THR A 373 0.70 -9.45 0.18
C THR A 373 -0.39 -9.89 -0.81
N PRO A 374 -0.08 -10.68 -1.86
CA PRO A 374 -1.07 -11.10 -2.86
C PRO A 374 -2.25 -11.87 -2.24
N GLY A 375 -3.48 -11.41 -2.50
CA GLY A 375 -4.70 -12.01 -1.95
C GLY A 375 -5.85 -11.01 -1.79
N PRO A 376 -6.99 -11.43 -1.20
CA PRO A 376 -8.19 -10.60 -1.08
C PRO A 376 -8.06 -9.42 -0.10
N VAL A 377 -7.05 -9.43 0.79
CA VAL A 377 -6.70 -8.30 1.68
C VAL A 377 -5.55 -7.45 1.14
N GLY A 378 -4.94 -7.88 0.02
CA GLY A 378 -3.75 -7.27 -0.59
C GLY A 378 -4.05 -6.01 -1.40
N HIS A 379 -4.82 -5.07 -0.86
CA HIS A 379 -5.48 -4.06 -1.69
C HIS A 379 -4.55 -3.11 -2.45
N TRP A 380 -3.40 -2.75 -1.86
CA TRP A 380 -2.39 -1.92 -2.54
C TRP A 380 -1.55 -2.77 -3.50
N TYR A 381 -1.29 -4.04 -3.19
CA TYR A 381 -0.73 -4.98 -4.18
C TYR A 381 -1.65 -5.13 -5.40
N ASN A 382 -2.93 -5.39 -5.15
CA ASN A 382 -3.95 -5.64 -6.17
C ASN A 382 -4.16 -4.45 -7.12
N GLY A 383 -4.12 -3.22 -6.60
CA GLY A 383 -4.25 -2.00 -7.40
C GLY A 383 -2.95 -1.46 -8.00
N MET A 384 -1.81 -1.58 -7.30
CA MET A 384 -0.55 -0.94 -7.74
C MET A 384 0.46 -1.90 -8.37
N LEU A 385 0.55 -3.15 -7.92
CA LEU A 385 1.63 -4.08 -8.32
C LEU A 385 1.15 -5.22 -9.21
N HIS A 386 -0.03 -5.79 -8.97
CA HIS A 386 -0.60 -6.80 -9.85
C HIS A 386 -0.72 -6.33 -11.32
N PRO A 387 -1.16 -5.09 -11.63
CA PRO A 387 -1.26 -4.62 -13.01
C PRO A 387 0.08 -4.48 -13.75
N LEU A 388 1.21 -4.51 -13.02
CA LEU A 388 2.55 -4.53 -13.60
C LEU A 388 2.92 -5.93 -14.12
N LEU A 389 2.22 -7.01 -13.71
CA LEU A 389 2.49 -8.35 -14.21
C LEU A 389 2.14 -8.47 -15.71
N PRO A 390 2.95 -9.17 -16.53
CA PRO A 390 4.16 -9.92 -16.19
C PRO A 390 5.47 -9.16 -16.51
N PHE A 391 5.59 -7.86 -16.18
CA PHE A 391 6.82 -7.10 -16.41
C PHE A 391 7.99 -7.73 -15.66
N PRO A 392 9.08 -8.16 -16.31
CA PRO A 392 10.20 -8.79 -15.62
C PRO A 392 10.94 -7.74 -14.79
N ILE A 393 11.35 -8.14 -13.59
CA ILE A 393 12.16 -7.32 -12.66
C ILE A 393 13.47 -8.03 -12.31
N ARG A 394 14.49 -7.28 -11.92
CA ARG A 394 15.72 -7.79 -11.29
C ARG A 394 15.47 -8.17 -9.84
N GLY A 395 14.70 -7.36 -9.10
CA GLY A 395 14.37 -7.61 -7.70
C GLY A 395 13.50 -6.51 -7.08
N ALA A 396 13.41 -6.50 -5.75
CA ALA A 396 12.67 -5.50 -4.98
C ALA A 396 13.45 -5.00 -3.76
N ILE A 397 13.16 -3.76 -3.34
CA ILE A 397 13.55 -3.17 -2.05
C ILE A 397 12.31 -2.78 -1.24
N TRP A 398 12.36 -3.00 0.08
CA TRP A 398 11.21 -2.95 1.00
C TRP A 398 11.51 -2.21 2.30
N TYR A 399 10.79 -1.13 2.61
CA TYR A 399 10.88 -0.43 3.91
C TYR A 399 9.48 -0.31 4.52
N GLN A 400 9.20 -1.22 5.46
CA GLN A 400 7.92 -1.32 6.15
C GLN A 400 8.10 -2.09 7.48
N GLY A 401 7.22 -1.81 8.43
CA GLY A 401 7.03 -2.57 9.66
C GLY A 401 6.39 -1.74 10.77
N GLU A 402 6.43 -0.41 10.65
CA GLU A 402 5.95 0.56 11.65
C GLU A 402 4.43 0.46 11.87
N SER A 403 3.67 0.08 10.84
CA SER A 403 2.24 -0.24 10.94
C SER A 403 1.94 -1.66 11.44
N ASN A 404 2.96 -2.50 11.62
CA ASN A 404 2.86 -3.88 12.10
C ASN A 404 3.56 -4.09 13.46
N ILE A 405 3.80 -3.04 14.24
CA ILE A 405 4.44 -3.12 15.58
C ILE A 405 3.76 -4.13 16.53
N GLU A 406 2.45 -4.36 16.37
CA GLU A 406 1.71 -5.38 17.15
C GLU A 406 1.78 -6.81 16.57
N SER A 407 2.25 -7.01 15.33
CA SER A 407 2.45 -8.36 14.76
C SER A 407 3.48 -9.19 15.52
N GLY A 408 4.45 -8.52 16.16
CA GLY A 408 5.57 -9.15 16.87
C GLY A 408 6.25 -10.23 16.02
N ALA A 409 6.48 -11.40 16.62
CA ALA A 409 7.12 -12.54 15.96
C ALA A 409 6.37 -13.04 14.72
N ASN A 410 5.07 -12.79 14.58
CA ASN A 410 4.31 -13.17 13.38
C ASN A 410 4.75 -12.37 12.14
N TYR A 411 5.39 -11.20 12.29
CA TYR A 411 5.91 -10.43 11.15
C TYR A 411 6.89 -11.24 10.29
N ARG A 412 7.65 -12.16 10.91
CA ARG A 412 8.55 -13.10 10.23
C ARG A 412 7.81 -14.01 9.24
N ARG A 413 6.59 -14.44 9.58
CA ARG A 413 5.69 -15.23 8.70
C ARG A 413 5.04 -14.36 7.63
N GLN A 414 4.68 -13.13 7.98
CA GLN A 414 4.10 -12.16 7.03
C GLN A 414 5.11 -11.81 5.92
N MET A 415 6.40 -11.70 6.24
CA MET A 415 7.48 -11.56 5.25
C MET A 415 7.60 -12.77 4.31
N GLU A 416 7.34 -14.01 4.75
CA GLU A 416 7.29 -15.20 3.87
C GLU A 416 6.10 -15.15 2.93
N GLN A 417 4.94 -14.70 3.42
CA GLN A 417 3.71 -14.58 2.63
C GLN A 417 3.85 -13.49 1.57
N LEU A 418 4.44 -12.34 1.92
CA LEU A 418 4.79 -11.26 1.01
C LEU A 418 5.77 -11.72 -0.07
N ILE A 419 6.98 -12.11 0.33
CA ILE A 419 8.09 -12.41 -0.58
C ILE A 419 7.82 -13.67 -1.40
N GLY A 420 7.28 -14.71 -0.75
CA GLY A 420 6.84 -15.93 -1.40
C GLY A 420 5.65 -15.70 -2.33
N GLY A 421 4.73 -14.79 -1.97
CA GLY A 421 3.65 -14.33 -2.82
C GLY A 421 4.16 -13.71 -4.10
N TRP A 422 4.92 -12.60 -4.00
CA TRP A 422 5.43 -11.90 -5.17
C TRP A 422 6.27 -12.83 -6.07
N ARG A 423 7.10 -13.72 -5.49
CA ARG A 423 7.89 -14.70 -6.26
C ARG A 423 7.05 -15.73 -7.01
N ARG A 424 5.85 -16.08 -6.53
CA ARG A 424 4.86 -16.89 -7.27
C ARG A 424 4.21 -16.09 -8.40
N GLU A 425 3.61 -14.94 -8.09
CA GLU A 425 2.85 -14.13 -9.04
C GLU A 425 3.70 -13.66 -10.24
N TRP A 426 4.95 -13.27 -9.99
CA TRP A 426 5.90 -12.92 -11.06
C TRP A 426 6.41 -14.13 -11.86
N GLY A 427 6.27 -15.35 -11.36
CA GLY A 427 6.80 -16.57 -11.99
C GLY A 427 8.32 -16.56 -12.21
N GLN A 428 9.05 -15.68 -11.54
CA GLN A 428 10.43 -15.32 -11.90
C GLN A 428 11.52 -16.12 -11.16
N GLY A 429 11.15 -16.98 -10.23
CA GLY A 429 12.06 -17.67 -9.30
C GLY A 429 12.38 -16.82 -8.06
N GLN A 430 13.43 -17.18 -7.33
CA GLN A 430 13.87 -16.48 -6.12
C GLN A 430 14.63 -15.19 -6.45
N PHE A 431 13.93 -14.18 -7.00
CA PHE A 431 14.54 -12.88 -7.27
C PHE A 431 14.95 -12.16 -5.96
N PRO A 432 16.07 -11.42 -5.95
CA PRO A 432 16.53 -10.63 -4.80
C PRO A 432 15.45 -9.75 -4.17
N PHE A 433 15.32 -9.83 -2.85
CA PHE A 433 14.37 -9.02 -2.08
C PHE A 433 15.07 -8.44 -0.85
N TYR A 434 15.43 -7.15 -0.90
CA TYR A 434 16.19 -6.49 0.17
C TYR A 434 15.28 -5.62 1.02
N PHE A 435 15.45 -5.65 2.34
CA PHE A 435 14.55 -4.93 3.25
C PHE A 435 15.30 -4.10 4.30
N VAL A 436 14.58 -3.24 5.00
CA VAL A 436 15.12 -2.32 5.98
C VAL A 436 14.65 -2.71 7.38
N GLN A 437 15.59 -2.84 8.32
CA GLN A 437 15.27 -2.97 9.74
C GLN A 437 14.82 -1.60 10.26
N LEU A 438 13.74 -1.56 11.04
CA LEU A 438 13.16 -0.31 11.51
C LEU A 438 14.16 0.52 12.33
N ALA A 439 13.99 1.85 12.30
CA ALA A 439 14.80 2.75 13.12
C ALA A 439 14.32 2.82 14.58
N PRO A 440 15.19 3.14 15.56
CA PRO A 440 14.81 3.35 16.94
C PRO A 440 13.84 4.54 17.10
N PHE A 441 12.61 4.26 17.56
CA PHE A 441 11.57 5.25 17.79
C PHE A 441 10.60 4.82 18.90
N LYS A 442 9.99 5.79 19.62
CA LYS A 442 8.98 5.51 20.64
C LYS A 442 7.60 5.22 20.02
N HIS A 443 7.44 4.04 19.42
CA HIS A 443 6.14 3.60 18.86
C HIS A 443 5.06 3.35 19.94
N ARG A 444 5.46 2.92 21.15
CA ARG A 444 4.56 2.47 22.22
C ARG A 444 5.10 2.80 23.62
N GLU A 445 4.27 2.61 24.64
CA GLU A 445 4.72 2.69 26.04
C GLU A 445 5.52 1.45 26.47
N ASP A 446 5.21 0.27 25.93
CA ASP A 446 6.05 -0.93 26.05
C ASP A 446 7.27 -0.80 25.12
N PRO A 447 8.51 -0.70 25.66
CA PRO A 447 9.70 -0.49 24.86
C PRO A 447 10.21 -1.76 24.16
N THR A 448 9.65 -2.93 24.45
CA THR A 448 10.10 -4.20 23.86
C THR A 448 9.44 -4.49 22.51
N LYS A 449 8.30 -3.85 22.21
CA LYS A 449 7.51 -4.06 20.98
C LYS A 449 8.33 -3.96 19.70
N LEU A 450 9.09 -2.87 19.54
CA LEU A 450 9.97 -2.66 18.39
C LEU A 450 11.06 -3.73 18.30
N CYS A 451 11.56 -4.20 19.44
CA CYS A 451 12.63 -5.21 19.52
C CYS A 451 12.17 -6.59 19.04
N VAL A 452 10.90 -6.94 19.30
CA VAL A 452 10.29 -8.16 18.75
C VAL A 452 10.16 -8.08 17.21
N ILE A 453 9.86 -6.88 16.66
CA ILE A 453 9.88 -6.65 15.21
C ILE A 453 11.31 -6.68 14.66
N TRP A 454 12.29 -6.10 15.34
CA TRP A 454 13.70 -6.18 14.94
C TRP A 454 14.20 -7.62 14.86
N GLN A 455 13.82 -8.47 15.82
CA GLN A 455 14.11 -9.91 15.76
C GLN A 455 13.38 -10.56 14.57
N ALA A 456 12.08 -10.31 14.38
CA ALA A 456 11.34 -10.88 13.25
C ALA A 456 11.86 -10.42 11.87
N GLN A 457 12.41 -9.20 11.78
CA GLN A 457 13.12 -8.70 10.60
C GLN A 457 14.48 -9.39 10.42
N LEU A 458 15.29 -9.50 11.47
CA LEU A 458 16.56 -10.24 11.45
C LEU A 458 16.35 -11.69 11.02
N ASP A 459 15.38 -12.39 11.62
CA ASP A 459 15.00 -13.76 11.30
C ASP A 459 14.58 -13.90 9.82
N SER A 460 14.05 -12.84 9.20
CA SER A 460 13.59 -12.87 7.80
C SER A 460 14.74 -13.01 6.79
N LEU A 461 15.99 -12.85 7.22
CA LEU A 461 17.18 -13.19 6.42
C LEU A 461 17.32 -14.69 6.13
N GLN A 462 16.60 -15.56 6.86
CA GLN A 462 16.49 -16.98 6.53
C GLN A 462 15.73 -17.23 5.22
N ILE A 463 14.99 -16.24 4.70
CA ILE A 463 14.33 -16.33 3.39
C ILE A 463 15.43 -16.23 2.30
N PRO A 464 15.56 -17.22 1.39
CA PRO A 464 16.62 -17.21 0.37
C PRO A 464 16.63 -15.95 -0.50
N ASN A 465 17.83 -15.52 -0.91
CA ASN A 465 18.08 -14.31 -1.71
C ASN A 465 17.44 -13.04 -1.11
N THR A 466 17.73 -12.80 0.17
CA THR A 466 17.38 -11.57 0.89
C THR A 466 18.62 -10.93 1.55
N GLY A 467 18.40 -9.77 2.18
CA GLY A 467 19.42 -8.95 2.83
C GLY A 467 18.77 -7.77 3.53
N MET A 468 19.34 -7.32 4.65
CA MET A 468 18.73 -6.36 5.57
C MET A 468 19.64 -5.15 5.80
N ALA A 469 19.13 -3.95 5.53
CA ALA A 469 19.77 -2.70 5.93
C ALA A 469 19.41 -2.39 7.40
N VAL A 470 20.39 -2.50 8.30
CA VAL A 470 20.29 -2.04 9.70
C VAL A 470 20.30 -0.50 9.73
N THR A 471 19.51 0.11 10.62
CA THR A 471 19.34 1.58 10.72
C THR A 471 19.46 2.15 12.15
N THR A 472 19.93 1.34 13.11
CA THR A 472 20.03 1.65 14.55
C THR A 472 21.05 2.74 14.93
N ASP A 473 21.81 3.25 13.97
CA ASP A 473 22.79 4.33 14.10
C ASP A 473 22.35 5.63 13.38
N ILE A 474 21.22 5.59 12.66
CA ILE A 474 20.72 6.67 11.80
C ILE A 474 19.21 6.94 12.02
N GLY A 475 18.69 6.60 13.20
CA GLY A 475 17.28 6.80 13.56
C GLY A 475 16.93 8.21 14.06
N GLU A 476 17.86 8.86 14.77
CA GLU A 476 17.71 10.22 15.31
C GLU A 476 16.47 10.43 16.23
N GLY A 477 15.87 9.33 16.71
CA GLY A 477 14.66 9.35 17.53
C GLY A 477 13.37 9.74 16.78
N ASP A 478 13.35 9.68 15.45
CA ASP A 478 12.20 10.02 14.60
C ASP A 478 11.51 8.77 14.02
N LEU A 479 10.19 8.81 13.85
CA LEU A 479 9.42 7.82 13.09
C LEU A 479 9.79 7.85 11.60
N HIS A 480 10.26 9.01 11.13
CA HIS A 480 10.68 9.26 9.77
C HIS A 480 12.14 9.78 9.71
N PRO A 481 13.14 8.96 10.07
CA PRO A 481 14.54 9.41 10.16
C PRO A 481 15.03 10.08 8.87
N PRO A 482 15.61 11.28 8.92
CA PRO A 482 15.86 12.05 7.70
C PRO A 482 17.16 11.66 6.96
N GLU A 483 17.93 10.70 7.48
CA GLU A 483 19.04 10.04 6.78
C GLU A 483 18.51 8.90 5.88
N LYS A 484 17.78 9.23 4.82
CA LYS A 484 17.20 8.24 3.88
C LYS A 484 18.22 7.74 2.86
N ARG A 485 19.18 8.58 2.47
CA ARG A 485 20.20 8.23 1.47
C ARG A 485 21.05 7.05 1.93
N GLU A 486 21.51 7.05 3.18
CA GLU A 486 22.33 5.94 3.69
C GLU A 486 21.58 4.60 3.75
N VAL A 487 20.26 4.61 4.02
CA VAL A 487 19.42 3.40 3.87
C VAL A 487 19.47 2.87 2.44
N GLY A 488 19.37 3.75 1.44
CA GLY A 488 19.51 3.42 0.03
C GLY A 488 20.89 2.86 -0.32
N ARG A 489 21.97 3.41 0.25
CA ARG A 489 23.34 2.88 0.07
C ARG A 489 23.49 1.49 0.70
N ARG A 490 22.96 1.25 1.90
CA ARG A 490 23.03 -0.06 2.57
C ARG A 490 22.30 -1.14 1.79
N LEU A 491 21.12 -0.84 1.25
CA LEU A 491 20.42 -1.72 0.31
C LEU A 491 21.23 -1.96 -0.98
N ALA A 492 21.89 -0.92 -1.51
CA ALA A 492 22.74 -1.06 -2.70
C ALA A 492 23.98 -1.94 -2.43
N ARG A 493 24.56 -1.90 -1.23
CA ARG A 493 25.69 -2.78 -0.85
C ARG A 493 25.29 -4.25 -0.88
N TRP A 494 24.11 -4.61 -0.37
CA TRP A 494 23.54 -5.96 -0.52
C TRP A 494 23.37 -6.38 -1.98
N ALA A 495 22.74 -5.52 -2.80
CA ALA A 495 22.55 -5.80 -4.22
C ALA A 495 23.87 -5.96 -4.96
N LEU A 496 24.84 -5.06 -4.75
CA LEU A 496 26.16 -5.13 -5.39
C LEU A 496 26.92 -6.41 -5.03
N ALA A 497 26.93 -6.79 -3.75
CA ALA A 497 27.61 -7.99 -3.28
C ALA A 497 26.97 -9.29 -3.83
N GLN A 498 25.65 -9.47 -3.62
CA GLN A 498 24.95 -10.72 -3.97
C GLN A 498 24.47 -10.79 -5.43
N THR A 499 23.95 -9.69 -5.99
CA THR A 499 23.27 -9.68 -7.31
C THR A 499 24.22 -9.28 -8.44
N TYR A 500 25.20 -8.41 -8.18
CA TYR A 500 26.18 -7.95 -9.17
C TYR A 500 27.60 -8.53 -8.96
N GLY A 501 27.76 -9.49 -8.05
CA GLY A 501 29.00 -10.27 -7.90
C GLY A 501 30.20 -9.50 -7.33
N ARG A 502 29.99 -8.35 -6.68
CA ARG A 502 31.05 -7.56 -6.02
C ARG A 502 31.43 -8.21 -4.68
N ALA A 503 31.93 -9.44 -4.72
CA ALA A 503 32.09 -10.32 -3.56
C ALA A 503 33.02 -9.80 -2.44
N THR A 504 33.86 -8.79 -2.70
CA THR A 504 34.69 -8.11 -1.69
C THR A 504 33.97 -6.97 -0.96
N LEU A 505 32.76 -6.60 -1.36
CA LEU A 505 31.97 -5.55 -0.72
C LEU A 505 31.19 -6.11 0.48
N VAL A 506 31.54 -5.67 1.69
CA VAL A 506 30.80 -6.00 2.90
C VAL A 506 29.39 -5.37 2.85
N PRO A 507 28.30 -6.16 2.86
CA PRO A 507 26.94 -5.67 2.61
C PRO A 507 26.18 -5.26 3.88
N SER A 508 26.58 -5.78 5.04
CA SER A 508 25.91 -5.59 6.33
C SER A 508 26.90 -5.27 7.45
N GLY A 509 26.39 -4.81 8.58
CA GLY A 509 27.12 -4.84 9.84
C GLY A 509 27.07 -6.25 10.47
N PRO A 510 27.59 -6.42 11.69
CA PRO A 510 27.57 -7.71 12.37
C PRO A 510 26.15 -8.26 12.53
N LEU A 511 25.92 -9.48 12.05
CA LEU A 511 24.67 -10.21 12.27
C LEU A 511 24.96 -11.44 13.15
N PRO A 512 24.19 -11.69 14.22
CA PRO A 512 24.42 -12.84 15.09
C PRO A 512 24.21 -14.14 14.31
N HIS A 513 25.09 -15.11 14.54
CA HIS A 513 25.07 -16.42 13.86
C HIS A 513 24.80 -17.57 14.83
N HIS A 514 25.51 -17.58 15.95
CA HIS A 514 25.30 -18.50 17.07
C HIS A 514 25.90 -17.90 18.35
N TYR A 515 25.66 -18.56 19.48
CA TYR A 515 26.23 -18.24 20.77
C TYR A 515 26.73 -19.50 21.48
N GLU A 516 27.69 -19.35 22.39
CA GLU A 516 28.20 -20.40 23.26
C GLU A 516 28.18 -19.92 24.72
N ILE A 517 27.87 -20.80 25.67
CA ILE A 517 27.94 -20.51 27.11
C ILE A 517 29.27 -21.07 27.64
N ASN A 518 30.12 -20.20 28.19
CA ASN A 518 31.44 -20.53 28.71
C ASN A 518 31.57 -20.04 30.16
N GLY A 519 31.10 -20.87 31.10
CA GLY A 519 31.00 -20.50 32.52
C GLY A 519 30.04 -19.31 32.71
N ALA A 520 30.49 -18.28 33.44
CA ALA A 520 29.74 -17.06 33.68
C ALA A 520 29.76 -16.05 32.51
N SER A 521 29.84 -16.53 31.27
CA SER A 521 29.94 -15.68 30.07
C SER A 521 29.24 -16.32 28.87
N VAL A 522 28.64 -15.49 28.03
CA VAL A 522 28.10 -15.87 26.72
C VAL A 522 28.99 -15.30 25.64
N ILE A 523 29.47 -16.14 24.72
CA ILE A 523 30.23 -15.72 23.54
C ILE A 523 29.25 -15.65 22.37
N VAL A 524 29.14 -14.49 21.72
CA VAL A 524 28.30 -14.30 20.53
C VAL A 524 29.18 -14.21 19.29
N HIS A 525 28.89 -15.04 18.30
CA HIS A 525 29.62 -15.12 17.04
C HIS A 525 28.80 -14.48 15.91
N PHE A 526 29.45 -13.68 15.06
CA PHE A 526 28.78 -12.87 14.05
C PHE A 526 29.22 -13.24 12.63
N THR A 527 28.29 -13.20 11.66
CA THR A 527 28.63 -13.03 10.24
C THR A 527 28.89 -11.56 9.95
N HIS A 528 29.60 -11.27 8.86
CA HIS A 528 30.03 -9.93 8.46
C HIS A 528 30.92 -9.21 9.50
N ALA A 529 31.64 -9.99 10.33
CA ALA A 529 32.71 -9.52 11.23
C ALA A 529 34.09 -9.42 10.53
N ASP A 530 34.13 -9.61 9.20
CA ASP A 530 35.36 -9.61 8.41
C ASP A 530 36.13 -8.27 8.53
N GLY A 531 37.45 -8.35 8.67
CA GLY A 531 38.30 -7.20 8.99
C GLY A 531 38.21 -6.73 10.46
N GLY A 532 37.33 -7.33 11.27
CA GLY A 532 37.21 -7.09 12.71
C GLY A 532 35.94 -6.35 13.14
N LEU A 533 35.65 -6.43 14.44
CA LEU A 533 34.62 -5.67 15.13
C LEU A 533 35.22 -4.42 15.81
N ALA A 534 34.41 -3.39 16.01
CA ALA A 534 34.79 -2.18 16.74
C ALA A 534 33.58 -1.55 17.46
N SER A 535 33.87 -0.61 18.37
CA SER A 535 32.88 0.37 18.83
C SER A 535 32.95 1.62 17.95
N ARG A 536 31.81 2.11 17.46
CA ARG A 536 31.70 3.26 16.55
C ARG A 536 32.15 4.59 17.17
N ASP A 537 32.18 4.67 18.50
CA ASP A 537 32.53 5.87 19.26
C ASP A 537 33.73 5.68 20.19
N GLY A 538 34.39 4.52 20.13
CA GLY A 538 35.56 4.18 20.95
C GLY A 538 35.27 3.93 22.43
N LYS A 539 34.00 3.98 22.88
CA LYS A 539 33.60 3.61 24.24
C LYS A 539 33.48 2.08 24.38
N PRO A 540 33.41 1.53 25.60
CA PRO A 540 33.01 0.15 25.83
C PRO A 540 31.71 -0.20 25.11
N LEU A 541 31.50 -1.48 24.76
CA LEU A 541 30.28 -1.91 24.09
C LEU A 541 29.06 -1.72 24.99
N ASP A 542 27.99 -1.17 24.44
CA ASP A 542 26.75 -0.85 25.14
C ASP A 542 25.55 -1.70 24.69
N TRP A 543 24.41 -1.53 25.38
CA TRP A 543 23.14 -2.22 25.11
C TRP A 543 23.16 -3.77 25.13
N PHE A 544 24.21 -4.38 25.69
CA PHE A 544 24.26 -5.82 25.97
C PHE A 544 23.60 -6.17 27.30
N GLU A 545 22.81 -7.24 27.30
CA GLU A 545 22.16 -7.78 28.49
C GLU A 545 22.20 -9.31 28.48
N VAL A 546 22.27 -9.94 29.66
CA VAL A 546 22.19 -11.41 29.83
C VAL A 546 21.13 -11.78 30.85
N ALA A 547 20.59 -12.99 30.74
CA ALA A 547 19.65 -13.56 31.70
C ALA A 547 20.08 -14.97 32.13
N GLY A 548 19.78 -15.31 33.39
CA GLY A 548 19.87 -16.67 33.91
C GLY A 548 18.56 -17.44 33.68
N SER A 549 18.45 -18.62 34.30
CA SER A 549 17.27 -19.49 34.23
C SER A 549 15.98 -18.90 34.86
N ASP A 550 16.05 -17.72 35.50
CA ASP A 550 14.88 -16.96 35.95
C ASP A 550 14.30 -16.02 34.88
N GLY A 551 14.91 -15.96 33.69
CA GLY A 551 14.48 -15.15 32.56
C GLY A 551 14.73 -13.64 32.72
N ARG A 552 15.34 -13.18 33.82
CA ARG A 552 15.55 -11.75 34.07
C ARG A 552 16.82 -11.26 33.40
N PHE A 553 16.64 -10.44 32.37
CA PHE A 553 17.74 -9.75 31.72
C PHE A 553 18.26 -8.60 32.59
N VAL A 554 19.58 -8.56 32.76
CA VAL A 554 20.33 -7.47 33.40
C VAL A 554 21.42 -6.96 32.46
N SER A 555 21.86 -5.72 32.67
CA SER A 555 22.97 -5.13 31.93
C SER A 555 24.25 -5.97 32.07
N ALA A 556 25.00 -6.09 30.98
CA ALA A 556 26.18 -6.94 30.88
C ALA A 556 27.38 -6.19 30.30
N ALA A 557 28.57 -6.47 30.83
CA ALA A 557 29.81 -6.02 30.23
C ALA A 557 30.12 -6.86 28.99
N ALA A 558 30.40 -6.20 27.87
CA ALA A 558 30.69 -6.83 26.59
C ALA A 558 32.07 -6.42 26.05
N LYS A 559 32.84 -7.40 25.57
CA LYS A 559 34.21 -7.24 25.08
C LYS A 559 34.39 -7.98 23.74
N ILE A 560 34.97 -7.31 22.75
CA ILE A 560 35.37 -7.91 21.48
C ILE A 560 36.50 -8.91 21.71
N ASP A 561 36.38 -10.09 21.10
CA ASP A 561 37.44 -11.09 21.00
C ASP A 561 37.44 -11.69 19.58
N GLY A 562 38.39 -11.26 18.75
CA GLY A 562 38.42 -11.60 17.33
C GLY A 562 37.13 -11.21 16.58
N PRO A 563 36.44 -12.14 15.90
CA PRO A 563 35.16 -11.91 15.22
C PRO A 563 33.93 -12.04 16.15
N SER A 564 34.15 -12.19 17.46
CA SER A 564 33.12 -12.50 18.45
C SER A 564 33.03 -11.41 19.54
N VAL A 565 31.97 -11.44 20.33
CA VAL A 565 31.83 -10.63 21.54
C VAL A 565 31.56 -11.53 22.74
N VAL A 566 32.39 -11.43 23.78
CA VAL A 566 32.20 -12.09 25.08
C VAL A 566 31.40 -11.16 25.98
N VAL A 567 30.30 -11.66 26.53
CA VAL A 567 29.31 -10.90 27.30
C VAL A 567 29.10 -11.55 28.67
N SER A 568 29.15 -10.78 29.76
CA SER A 568 28.99 -11.31 31.13
C SER A 568 28.45 -10.27 32.11
N SER A 569 27.83 -10.72 33.20
CA SER A 569 27.39 -9.85 34.30
C SER A 569 27.62 -10.57 35.63
N PRO A 570 28.18 -9.91 36.68
CA PRO A 570 28.38 -10.54 37.98
C PRO A 570 27.06 -10.92 38.67
N ASP A 571 25.96 -10.29 38.27
CA ASP A 571 24.61 -10.58 38.78
C ASP A 571 23.99 -11.84 38.15
N VAL A 572 24.58 -12.38 37.07
CA VAL A 572 24.16 -13.61 36.38
C VAL A 572 25.37 -14.54 36.20
N PRO A 573 25.71 -15.35 37.22
CA PRO A 573 26.86 -16.26 37.17
C PRO A 573 26.63 -17.50 36.28
N GLU A 574 25.37 -17.80 35.92
CA GLU A 574 24.97 -18.92 35.07
C GLU A 574 24.03 -18.39 33.95
N PRO A 575 24.57 -17.70 32.93
CA PRO A 575 23.75 -17.10 31.87
C PRO A 575 23.28 -18.16 30.86
N VAL A 576 21.98 -18.13 30.52
CA VAL A 576 21.35 -18.99 29.50
C VAL A 576 20.92 -18.21 28.25
N ALA A 577 20.83 -16.88 28.36
CA ALA A 577 20.40 -16.02 27.27
C ALA A 577 21.15 -14.69 27.22
N VAL A 578 21.22 -14.09 26.03
CA VAL A 578 21.92 -12.83 25.73
C VAL A 578 21.14 -12.03 24.70
N ARG A 579 21.14 -10.71 24.82
CA ARG A 579 20.50 -9.80 23.85
C ARG A 579 21.28 -8.51 23.67
N LEU A 580 21.10 -7.90 22.51
CA LEU A 580 21.68 -6.61 22.12
C LEU A 580 20.57 -5.66 21.69
N GLY A 581 20.55 -4.46 22.26
CA GLY A 581 19.65 -3.38 21.82
C GLY A 581 18.17 -3.63 22.11
N TRP A 582 17.82 -4.30 23.21
CA TRP A 582 16.43 -4.71 23.49
C TRP A 582 15.55 -3.59 24.11
N HIS A 583 15.65 -2.39 23.55
CA HIS A 583 14.81 -1.24 23.90
C HIS A 583 14.50 -0.42 22.64
N GLN A 584 13.26 0.09 22.48
CA GLN A 584 12.84 0.80 21.26
C GLN A 584 13.62 2.09 20.94
N LEU A 585 14.46 2.58 21.87
CA LEU A 585 15.38 3.72 21.70
C LEU A 585 16.87 3.29 21.76
N ALA A 586 17.17 2.01 21.55
CA ALA A 586 18.54 1.52 21.57
C ALA A 586 19.27 1.86 20.26
N GLU A 587 20.47 2.43 20.38
CA GLU A 587 21.36 2.73 19.25
C GLU A 587 22.74 2.07 19.46
N PRO A 588 22.89 0.72 19.46
CA PRO A 588 24.11 0.06 19.92
C PRO A 588 25.38 0.46 19.16
N ASN A 589 26.49 0.66 19.90
CA ASN A 589 27.74 1.17 19.33
C ASN A 589 28.59 0.11 18.58
N LEU A 590 28.22 -1.17 18.62
CA LEU A 590 28.91 -2.26 17.91
C LEU A 590 28.79 -2.12 16.38
N VAL A 591 29.94 -2.06 15.71
CA VAL A 591 30.09 -2.04 14.24
C VAL A 591 31.13 -3.05 13.77
N ASN A 592 31.18 -3.31 12.46
CA ASN A 592 32.32 -3.97 11.82
C ASN A 592 33.32 -2.95 11.24
N SER A 593 34.45 -3.46 10.75
CA SER A 593 35.50 -2.70 10.04
C SER A 593 35.01 -1.82 8.90
N ALA A 594 33.85 -2.13 8.32
CA ALA A 594 33.23 -1.39 7.23
C ALA A 594 32.27 -0.28 7.70
N GLY A 595 32.25 0.01 9.01
CA GLY A 595 31.47 1.07 9.66
C GLY A 595 29.98 0.78 9.80
N LEU A 596 29.54 -0.46 9.53
CA LEU A 596 28.11 -0.80 9.56
C LEU A 596 27.68 -1.36 10.93
N PRO A 597 26.52 -0.94 11.47
CA PRO A 597 26.06 -1.30 12.81
C PRO A 597 25.56 -2.75 12.91
N ALA A 598 25.72 -3.33 14.09
CA ALA A 598 25.14 -4.63 14.40
C ALA A 598 23.61 -4.56 14.48
N SER A 599 22.94 -5.62 14.01
CA SER A 599 21.50 -5.78 14.25
C SER A 599 21.25 -5.98 15.75
N PRO A 600 20.20 -5.36 16.34
CA PRO A 600 19.62 -5.83 17.60
C PRO A 600 19.20 -7.31 17.49
N PHE A 601 19.25 -8.04 18.60
CA PHE A 601 18.89 -9.45 18.66
C PHE A 601 18.59 -9.92 20.08
N SER A 602 17.99 -11.10 20.20
CA SER A 602 17.98 -11.90 21.43
C SER A 602 18.20 -13.38 21.08
N LEU A 603 19.15 -14.00 21.77
CA LEU A 603 19.51 -15.42 21.67
C LEU A 603 19.42 -16.07 23.06
N GLY A 604 19.36 -17.40 23.09
CA GLY A 604 19.26 -18.18 24.32
C GLY A 604 17.92 -18.88 24.51
N ASP A 605 17.92 -19.90 25.35
CA ASP A 605 16.69 -20.52 25.82
C ASP A 605 15.95 -19.54 26.74
N ARG A 606 14.75 -19.14 26.33
CA ARG A 606 13.83 -18.37 27.17
C ARG A 606 12.96 -19.35 27.96
N PRO A 607 12.90 -19.27 29.30
CA PRO A 607 11.73 -19.73 30.04
C PRO A 607 10.48 -19.01 29.50
N GLU A 608 9.34 -19.70 29.41
CA GLU A 608 8.05 -19.15 28.95
C GLU A 608 7.43 -18.15 29.94
#